data_AF-A0AAE3YJP8-F1
#
_entry.id   AF-A0AAE3YJP8-F1
#
_cell.length_a   1.000
_cell.length_b   1.000
_cell.length_c   1.000
_cell.angle_alpha   90.00
_cell.angle_beta   90.00
_cell.angle_gamma   90.00
#
_symmetry.space_group_name_H-M   'P 1'
#
loop_
_entity.id
_entity.type
_entity.pdbx_description
1 polymer ?
#
loop_
_entity_poly.entity_id
_entity_poly.type
_entity_poly.pdbx_seq_one_letter_code
_entity_poly.pdbx_strand_id
1 'polypeptide(L)'
;MRIEISLPGHEGTITSPTGPGGDVIAHRPVCSCGWAGSADLPPDETGRMRATSEWLDHMRPHFAMAPPDWMMHRSDTLRAAIEDLTARWPLQSLGVLADVERWHRTLLDEAVAAARAGGASWMEIGQALGITKQSAHERFSKRLR
;
A
#
# COMPACT_ATOMS: atom_id res chain seq x y z
N MET A 1 9.57 0.19 18.75
CA MET A 1 8.81 1.13 17.89
C MET A 1 8.15 0.32 16.78
N ARG A 2 6.87 0.58 16.49
CA ARG A 2 6.11 -0.14 15.44
C ARG A 2 6.39 0.53 14.09
N ILE A 3 6.56 -0.25 13.03
CA ILE A 3 6.71 0.29 11.68
C ILE A 3 5.32 0.65 11.15
N GLU A 4 5.12 1.88 10.66
CA GLU A 4 3.79 2.49 10.42
C GLU A 4 2.99 1.89 9.25
N ILE A 5 3.55 0.91 8.54
CA ILE A 5 2.83 0.15 7.53
C ILE A 5 2.40 -1.17 8.16
N SER A 6 1.10 -1.36 8.34
CA SER A 6 0.55 -2.61 8.90
C SER A 6 -0.20 -3.33 7.80
N LEU A 7 0.25 -4.53 7.44
CA LEU A 7 -0.55 -5.53 6.73
C LEU A 7 -0.91 -6.60 7.78
N PRO A 8 -2.17 -7.04 7.93
CA PRO A 8 -2.57 -7.99 8.96
C PRO A 8 -1.79 -9.30 8.85
N GLY A 9 -1.22 -9.77 9.95
CA GLY A 9 -0.33 -10.94 9.96
C GLY A 9 1.08 -10.64 9.42
N HIS A 10 1.38 -9.37 9.16
CA HIS A 10 2.66 -8.85 8.71
C HIS A 10 3.02 -7.53 9.42
N GLU A 11 2.68 -7.41 10.70
CA GLU A 11 3.02 -6.28 11.54
C GLU A 11 4.54 -6.20 11.79
N GLY A 12 5.17 -5.11 11.36
CA GLY A 12 6.59 -4.85 11.57
C GLY A 12 6.90 -4.20 12.92
N THR A 13 7.88 -4.76 13.65
CA THR A 13 8.45 -4.14 14.85
C THR A 13 9.96 -4.15 14.79
N ILE A 14 10.60 -3.09 15.25
CA ILE A 14 12.06 -3.08 15.49
C ILE A 14 12.28 -3.46 16.96
N THR A 15 12.88 -4.63 17.18
CA THR A 15 13.37 -5.01 18.51
C THR A 15 14.68 -4.29 18.77
N SER A 16 14.87 -3.85 20.01
CA SER A 16 16.04 -3.07 20.43
C SER A 16 16.49 -3.61 21.79
N PRO A 17 17.23 -4.73 21.83
CA PRO A 17 17.76 -5.25 23.09
C PRO A 17 18.60 -4.17 23.78
N THR A 18 18.48 -4.10 25.10
CA THR A 18 19.22 -3.17 25.96
C THR A 18 20.29 -3.92 26.75
N GLY A 19 21.48 -3.36 26.86
CA GLY A 19 22.56 -3.89 27.69
C GLY A 19 22.32 -3.66 29.18
N PRO A 20 23.25 -4.11 30.05
CA PRO A 20 23.15 -3.94 31.51
C PRO A 20 23.04 -2.47 31.97
N GLY A 21 23.52 -1.52 31.15
CA GLY A 21 23.43 -0.08 31.39
C GLY A 21 22.16 0.60 30.88
N GLY A 22 21.23 -0.15 30.27
CA GLY A 22 19.99 0.39 29.69
C GLY A 22 20.12 0.93 28.25
N ASP A 23 21.34 1.06 27.73
CA ASP A 23 21.59 1.47 26.35
C ASP A 23 21.16 0.38 25.36
N VAL A 24 20.57 0.78 24.24
CA VAL A 24 20.30 -0.12 23.11
C VAL A 24 21.64 -0.64 22.60
N ILE A 25 21.73 -1.95 22.36
CA ILE A 25 22.96 -2.60 21.86
C ILE A 25 22.85 -3.05 20.40
N ALA A 26 21.62 -3.21 19.89
CA ALA A 26 21.36 -3.49 18.49
C ALA A 26 19.93 -3.13 18.09
N HIS A 27 19.68 -3.05 16.78
CA HIS A 27 18.35 -3.03 16.19
C HIS A 27 18.14 -4.28 15.35
N ARG A 28 16.97 -4.91 15.44
CA ARG A 28 16.60 -6.02 14.56
C ARG A 28 15.13 -5.92 14.14
N PRO A 29 14.82 -5.93 12.84
CA PRO A 29 13.43 -5.96 12.40
C PRO A 29 12.85 -7.37 12.56
N VAL A 30 11.61 -7.43 13.02
CA VAL A 30 10.80 -8.66 13.09
C VAL A 30 9.41 -8.39 12.53
N CYS A 31 8.79 -9.44 12.02
CA CYS A 31 7.46 -9.42 11.43
C CYS A 31 6.59 -10.48 12.12
N SER A 32 5.31 -10.20 12.34
CA SER A 32 4.37 -11.14 12.96
C SER A 32 4.17 -12.44 12.15
N CYS A 33 4.54 -12.47 10.87
CA CYS A 33 4.58 -13.68 10.04
C CYS A 33 5.70 -14.67 10.43
N GLY A 34 6.55 -14.32 11.40
CA GLY A 34 7.69 -15.13 11.85
C GLY A 34 9.02 -14.76 11.18
N TRP A 35 9.02 -13.81 10.25
CA TRP A 35 10.26 -13.31 9.64
C TRP A 35 11.05 -12.42 10.60
N ALA A 36 12.38 -12.52 10.54
CA ALA A 36 13.30 -11.64 11.24
C ALA A 36 14.49 -11.28 10.33
N GLY A 37 15.02 -10.07 10.49
CA GLY A 37 16.23 -9.63 9.80
C GLY A 37 17.40 -10.58 10.05
N SER A 38 18.31 -10.70 9.09
CA SER A 38 19.39 -11.69 9.13
C SER A 38 20.52 -11.35 10.10
N ALA A 39 20.68 -10.07 10.44
CA ALA A 39 21.75 -9.58 11.30
C ALA A 39 21.25 -8.56 12.32
N ASP A 40 22.00 -8.44 13.40
CA ASP A 40 21.83 -7.37 14.37
C ASP A 40 22.48 -6.10 13.80
N LEU A 41 21.71 -5.02 13.75
CA LEU A 41 22.12 -3.73 13.20
C LEU A 41 22.63 -2.81 14.32
N PRO A 42 23.48 -1.83 14.00
CA PRO A 42 24.06 -0.93 15.00
C PRO A 42 23.00 -0.25 15.90
N PRO A 43 23.31 0.08 17.17
CA PRO A 43 22.38 0.71 18.11
C PRO A 43 22.18 2.21 17.89
N ASP A 44 22.37 2.69 16.68
CA ASP A 44 22.23 4.09 16.30
C ASP A 44 21.05 4.30 15.34
N GLU A 45 20.79 5.55 14.99
CA GLU A 45 19.72 5.88 14.05
C GLU A 45 19.95 5.24 12.67
N THR A 46 21.22 5.07 12.25
CA THR A 46 21.55 4.39 11.01
C THR A 46 21.09 2.94 11.02
N GLY A 47 21.33 2.21 12.11
CA GLY A 47 20.86 0.84 12.29
C GLY A 47 19.32 0.77 12.34
N ARG A 48 18.66 1.77 12.91
CA ARG A 48 17.19 1.88 12.92
C ARG A 48 16.60 2.09 11.53
N MET A 49 17.19 3.00 10.75
CA MET A 49 16.80 3.24 9.35
C MET A 49 17.00 1.98 8.49
N ARG A 50 18.13 1.30 8.67
CA ARG A 50 18.41 0.02 7.99
C ARG A 50 17.43 -1.08 8.38
N ALA A 51 17.07 -1.17 9.66
CA ALA A 51 16.09 -2.14 10.14
C ALA A 51 14.72 -1.91 9.48
N THR A 52 14.31 -0.64 9.36
CA THR A 52 13.10 -0.25 8.64
C THR A 52 13.19 -0.66 7.15
N SER A 53 14.32 -0.39 6.50
CA SER A 53 14.53 -0.73 5.09
C SER A 53 14.50 -2.24 4.83
N GLU A 54 15.18 -3.04 5.65
CA GLU A 54 15.19 -4.50 5.50
C GLU A 54 13.78 -5.11 5.69
N TRP A 55 12.99 -4.56 6.61
CA TRP A 55 11.60 -4.98 6.77
C TRP A 55 10.73 -4.59 5.56
N LEU A 56 10.92 -3.39 4.98
CA LEU A 56 10.23 -3.00 3.75
C LEU A 56 10.57 -3.90 2.57
N ASP A 57 11.82 -4.35 2.47
CA ASP A 57 12.28 -5.28 1.44
C ASP A 57 11.61 -6.66 1.60
N HIS A 58 11.51 -7.15 2.84
CA HIS A 58 10.73 -8.35 3.16
C HIS A 58 9.26 -8.21 2.78
N MET A 59 8.66 -7.05 3.00
CA MET A 59 7.24 -6.81 2.73
C MET A 59 6.89 -6.63 1.26
N ARG A 60 7.90 -6.36 0.41
CA ARG A 60 7.71 -6.06 -1.02
C ARG A 60 6.89 -7.12 -1.78
N PRO A 61 7.12 -8.44 -1.60
CA PRO A 61 6.29 -9.47 -2.23
C PRO A 61 4.85 -9.51 -1.71
N HIS A 62 4.61 -9.10 -0.46
CA HIS A 62 3.28 -9.10 0.15
C HIS A 62 2.42 -7.93 -0.34
N PHE A 63 3.01 -6.76 -0.56
CA PHE A 63 2.32 -5.63 -1.19
C PHE A 63 1.93 -5.89 -2.65
N ALA A 64 2.60 -6.83 -3.32
CA ALA A 64 2.24 -7.22 -4.68
C ALA A 64 0.98 -8.11 -4.75
N MET A 65 0.56 -8.70 -3.62
CA MET A 65 -0.57 -9.64 -3.57
C MET A 65 -1.89 -9.00 -3.13
N ALA A 66 -1.83 -7.90 -2.36
CA ALA A 66 -3.01 -7.16 -1.92
C ALA A 66 -2.66 -5.68 -1.70
N PRO A 67 -3.60 -4.74 -1.95
CA PRO A 67 -3.42 -3.34 -1.58
C PRO A 67 -3.09 -3.21 -0.08
N PRO A 68 -2.14 -2.34 0.33
CA PRO A 68 -1.83 -2.13 1.74
C PRO A 68 -3.02 -1.59 2.53
N ASP A 69 -3.26 -2.07 3.75
CA ASP A 69 -4.40 -1.65 4.58
C ASP A 69 -4.44 -0.15 4.86
N TRP A 70 -3.30 0.51 5.02
CA TRP A 70 -3.29 1.97 5.23
C TRP A 70 -3.92 2.72 4.05
N MET A 71 -3.80 2.20 2.82
CA MET A 71 -4.42 2.77 1.64
C MET A 71 -5.94 2.54 1.67
N MET A 72 -6.35 1.33 2.03
CA MET A 72 -7.76 0.98 2.19
C MET A 72 -8.44 1.85 3.27
N HIS A 73 -7.78 2.03 4.41
CA HIS A 73 -8.26 2.89 5.49
C HIS A 73 -8.42 4.36 5.05
N ARG A 74 -7.48 4.88 4.26
CA ARG A 74 -7.61 6.23 3.68
C ARG A 74 -8.79 6.32 2.71
N SER A 75 -9.00 5.30 1.88
CA SER A 75 -10.18 5.22 1.00
C SER A 75 -11.49 5.22 1.79
N ASP A 76 -11.56 4.47 2.89
CA ASP A 76 -12.75 4.41 3.74
C ASP A 76 -13.00 5.75 4.45
N THR A 77 -11.93 6.39 4.94
CA THR A 77 -12.01 7.73 5.55
C THR A 77 -12.52 8.78 4.55
N LEU A 78 -12.01 8.76 3.31
CA LEU A 78 -12.51 9.64 2.25
C LEU A 78 -13.99 9.39 1.96
N ARG A 79 -14.40 8.12 1.85
CA ARG A 79 -15.79 7.74 1.62
C ARG A 79 -16.71 8.30 2.71
N ALA A 80 -16.38 8.07 3.98
CA ALA A 80 -17.14 8.56 5.11
C ALA A 80 -17.23 10.10 5.14
N ALA A 81 -16.13 10.79 4.83
CA ALA A 81 -16.13 12.26 4.74
C ALA A 81 -17.04 12.77 3.61
N ILE A 82 -17.08 12.10 2.46
CA ILE A 82 -17.99 12.43 1.34
C ILE A 82 -19.44 12.16 1.72
N GLU A 83 -19.74 11.08 2.43
CA GLU A 83 -21.09 10.78 2.92
C GLU A 83 -21.59 11.88 3.87
N ASP A 84 -20.76 12.29 4.82
CA ASP A 84 -21.05 13.37 5.77
C ASP A 84 -21.17 14.74 5.08
N LEU A 85 -20.33 15.01 4.07
CA LEU A 85 -20.44 16.21 3.22
C LEU A 85 -21.74 16.19 2.40
N THR A 86 -22.15 15.04 1.89
CA THR A 86 -23.40 14.89 1.11
C THR A 86 -24.63 15.17 1.96
N ALA A 87 -24.63 14.69 3.21
CA ALA A 87 -25.73 14.90 4.15
C ALA A 87 -25.91 16.39 4.54
N ARG A 88 -24.80 17.15 4.62
CA ARG A 88 -24.83 18.56 5.07
C ARG A 88 -24.83 19.58 3.92
N TRP A 89 -24.10 19.30 2.85
CA TRP A 89 -23.80 20.23 1.75
C TRP A 89 -23.72 19.49 0.39
N PRO A 90 -24.86 19.07 -0.19
CA PRO A 90 -24.89 18.18 -1.34
C PRO A 90 -24.24 18.75 -2.60
N LEU A 91 -24.37 20.06 -2.87
CA LEU A 91 -23.73 20.67 -4.04
C LEU A 91 -22.20 20.68 -3.94
N GLN A 92 -21.65 20.88 -2.75
CA GLN A 92 -20.21 20.80 -2.48
C GLN A 92 -19.72 19.37 -2.65
N SER A 93 -20.50 18.38 -2.20
CA SER A 93 -20.20 16.96 -2.42
C SER A 93 -20.08 16.61 -3.91
N LEU A 94 -20.97 17.16 -4.76
CA LEU A 94 -20.86 16.96 -6.21
C LEU A 94 -19.53 17.46 -6.78
N GLY A 95 -19.02 18.59 -6.30
CA GLY A 95 -17.70 19.11 -6.70
C GLY A 95 -16.57 18.15 -6.35
N VAL A 96 -16.56 17.65 -5.11
CA VAL A 96 -15.56 16.67 -4.64
C VAL A 96 -15.64 15.36 -5.43
N LEU A 97 -16.85 14.83 -5.64
CA LEU A 97 -17.07 13.60 -6.39
C LEU A 97 -16.64 13.74 -7.86
N ALA A 98 -16.91 14.89 -8.50
CA ALA A 98 -16.47 15.16 -9.86
C ALA A 98 -14.94 15.19 -9.97
N ASP A 99 -14.25 15.73 -8.96
CA ASP A 99 -12.80 15.70 -8.91
C ASP A 99 -12.29 14.27 -8.69
N VAL A 100 -12.85 13.51 -7.73
CA VAL A 100 -12.56 12.09 -7.51
C VAL A 100 -12.67 11.29 -8.79
N GLU A 101 -13.76 11.44 -9.54
CA GLU A 101 -13.95 10.75 -10.81
C GLU A 101 -12.86 11.11 -11.84
N ARG A 102 -12.43 12.38 -11.87
CA ARG A 102 -11.42 12.88 -12.83
C ARG A 102 -10.06 12.24 -12.58
N TRP A 103 -9.51 12.32 -11.37
CA TRP A 103 -8.19 11.76 -11.10
C TRP A 103 -8.21 10.22 -11.00
N HIS A 104 -9.30 9.62 -10.51
CA HIS A 104 -9.48 8.16 -10.55
C HIS A 104 -9.38 7.62 -11.98
N ARG A 105 -10.02 8.26 -12.96
CA ARG A 105 -9.98 7.80 -14.36
C ARG A 105 -8.56 7.80 -14.91
N THR A 106 -7.80 8.87 -14.65
CA THR A 106 -6.40 8.99 -15.07
C THR A 106 -5.53 7.93 -14.41
N LEU A 107 -5.61 7.79 -13.08
CA LEU A 107 -4.82 6.78 -12.35
C LEU A 107 -5.17 5.34 -12.78
N LEU A 108 -6.43 5.07 -13.09
CA LEU A 108 -6.85 3.76 -13.56
C LEU A 108 -6.25 3.42 -14.93
N ASP A 109 -6.23 4.38 -15.86
CA ASP A 109 -5.59 4.21 -17.16
C ASP A 109 -4.07 3.97 -17.01
N GLU A 110 -3.40 4.72 -16.13
CA GLU A 110 -1.97 4.56 -15.82
C GLU A 110 -1.67 3.19 -15.18
N ALA A 111 -2.48 2.75 -14.22
CA ALA A 111 -2.32 1.45 -13.57
C ALA A 111 -2.50 0.30 -14.56
N VAL A 112 -3.47 0.40 -15.49
CA VAL A 112 -3.65 -0.59 -16.57
C VAL A 112 -2.45 -0.58 -17.52
N ALA A 113 -1.92 0.59 -17.87
CA ALA A 113 -0.72 0.71 -18.70
C ALA A 113 0.50 0.04 -18.02
N ALA A 114 0.73 0.33 -16.74
CA ALA A 114 1.79 -0.28 -15.95
C ALA A 114 1.63 -1.80 -15.84
N ALA A 115 0.41 -2.30 -15.58
CA ALA A 115 0.13 -3.74 -15.53
C ALA A 115 0.42 -4.41 -16.88
N ARG A 116 0.01 -3.79 -18.00
CA ARG A 116 0.30 -4.29 -19.35
C ARG A 116 1.79 -4.29 -19.68
N ALA A 117 2.52 -3.22 -19.32
CA ALA A 117 3.97 -3.15 -19.47
C ALA A 117 4.69 -4.20 -18.62
N GLY A 118 4.14 -4.54 -17.45
CA GLY A 118 4.59 -5.62 -16.58
C GLY A 118 4.19 -7.03 -17.04
N GLY A 119 3.52 -7.17 -18.20
CA GLY A 119 3.18 -8.46 -18.79
C GLY A 119 1.81 -9.02 -18.39
N ALA A 120 1.03 -8.34 -17.55
CA ALA A 120 -0.29 -8.81 -17.14
C ALA A 120 -1.22 -8.96 -18.34
N SER A 121 -1.93 -10.07 -18.44
CA SER A 121 -2.93 -10.36 -19.47
C SER A 121 -4.21 -9.55 -19.27
N TRP A 122 -5.00 -9.39 -20.33
CA TRP A 122 -6.34 -8.77 -20.24
C TRP A 122 -7.30 -9.54 -19.32
N MET A 123 -7.05 -10.83 -19.12
CA MET A 123 -7.84 -11.64 -18.19
C MET A 123 -7.53 -11.27 -16.74
N GLU A 124 -6.25 -11.16 -16.37
CA GLU A 124 -5.83 -10.75 -15.03
C GLU A 124 -6.27 -9.32 -14.71
N ILE A 125 -6.16 -8.41 -15.67
CA ILE A 125 -6.65 -7.03 -15.51
C ILE A 125 -8.17 -7.01 -15.34
N GLY A 126 -8.92 -7.79 -16.13
CA GLY A 126 -10.37 -7.93 -15.96
C GLY A 126 -10.76 -8.42 -14.57
N GLN A 127 -10.08 -9.48 -14.09
CA GLN A 127 -10.28 -10.03 -12.75
C GLN A 127 -10.01 -8.98 -11.67
N ALA A 128 -8.89 -8.27 -11.73
CA ALA A 128 -8.54 -7.22 -10.76
C ALA A 128 -9.57 -6.07 -10.73
N LEU A 129 -10.19 -5.76 -11.87
CA LEU A 129 -11.20 -4.71 -11.99
C LEU A 129 -12.64 -5.18 -11.76
N GLY A 130 -12.87 -6.48 -11.54
CA GLY A 130 -14.21 -7.06 -11.42
C GLY A 130 -15.04 -7.00 -12.71
N ILE A 131 -14.40 -7.00 -13.88
CA ILE A 131 -15.06 -6.97 -15.20
C ILE A 131 -14.57 -8.11 -16.11
N THR A 132 -15.28 -8.34 -17.20
CA THR A 132 -14.86 -9.36 -18.17
C THR A 132 -13.57 -8.96 -18.90
N LYS A 133 -12.81 -9.95 -19.37
CA LYS A 133 -11.65 -9.76 -20.27
C LYS A 133 -11.99 -8.87 -21.47
N GLN A 134 -13.14 -9.10 -22.11
CA GLN A 134 -13.57 -8.36 -23.28
C GLN A 134 -13.83 -6.88 -22.93
N SER A 135 -14.55 -6.63 -21.83
CA SER A 135 -14.80 -5.27 -21.34
C SER A 135 -13.51 -4.53 -21.02
N ALA A 136 -12.53 -5.20 -20.40
CA ALA A 136 -11.21 -4.62 -20.14
C ALA A 136 -10.47 -4.28 -21.44
N HIS A 137 -10.41 -5.22 -22.39
CA HIS A 137 -9.76 -4.99 -23.67
C HIS A 137 -10.40 -3.83 -24.46
N GLU A 138 -11.72 -3.82 -24.61
CA GLU A 138 -12.44 -2.76 -25.33
C GLU A 138 -12.21 -1.38 -24.71
N ARG A 139 -12.20 -1.30 -23.37
CA ARG A 139 -12.05 -0.05 -22.63
C ARG A 139 -10.63 0.53 -22.73
N PHE A 140 -9.60 -0.31 -22.61
CA PHE A 140 -8.24 0.18 -22.41
C PHE A 140 -7.31 0.01 -23.61
N SER A 141 -7.56 -0.96 -24.50
CA SER A 141 -6.64 -1.25 -25.62
C SER A 141 -6.37 -0.08 -26.56
N LYS A 142 -7.35 0.82 -26.75
CA LYS A 142 -7.19 2.02 -27.60
C LYS A 142 -6.31 3.11 -26.97
N ARG A 143 -6.22 3.14 -25.64
CA ARG A 143 -5.46 4.15 -24.88
C ARG A 143 -3.99 3.77 -24.69
N LEU A 144 -3.64 2.51 -24.96
CA LEU A 144 -2.28 1.97 -24.83
C LEU A 144 -1.54 1.89 -26.18
N ARG A 145 -2.12 2.42 -27.26
CA ARG A 145 -1.50 2.46 -28.58
C ARG A 145 -0.65 3.71 -28.77
#